data_AF-A0A9E6DHA4-F1
#
_entry.id   AF-A0A9E6DHA4-F1
#
_cell.length_a   1.000
_cell.length_b   1.000
_cell.length_c   1.000
_cell.angle_alpha   90.00
_cell.angle_beta   90.00
_cell.angle_gamma   90.00
#
_symmetry.space_group_name_H-M   'P 1'
#
loop_
_entity.id
_entity.type
_entity.pdbx_description
1 polymer ?
#
loop_
_entity_poly.entity_id
_entity_poly.type
_entity_poly.pdbx_seq_one_letter_code
_entity_poly.pdbx_strand_id
1 'polypeptide(L)'
;MSLYKKIKAAQDSKDIDGYLACLHEDFVFVRHQSGTEVSKSDWKPTVTAMMQSEALGFSNQRCLYENDEIMVEHSFMTFPDGTSEAVLVVNHIKDGKIIRVETGATPIK
;
A
#
# COMPACT_ATOMS: atom_id res chain seq x y z
N MET A 1 -14.84 -4.60 -11.04
CA MET A 1 -13.36 -4.71 -11.06
C MET A 1 -12.89 -4.72 -9.63
N SER A 2 -12.04 -5.68 -9.24
CA SER A 2 -11.56 -5.79 -7.86
C SER A 2 -10.77 -4.52 -7.45
N LEU A 3 -10.81 -4.19 -6.17
CA LEU A 3 -10.11 -3.04 -5.60
C LEU A 3 -8.60 -3.21 -5.77
N TYR A 4 -8.07 -4.43 -5.60
CA TYR A 4 -6.68 -4.74 -5.90
C TYR A 4 -6.31 -4.35 -7.34
N LYS A 5 -7.12 -4.74 -8.33
CA LYS A 5 -6.83 -4.42 -9.73
C LYS A 5 -6.82 -2.91 -10.00
N LYS A 6 -7.69 -2.14 -9.33
CA LYS A 6 -7.68 -0.67 -9.41
C LYS A 6 -6.41 -0.07 -8.84
N ILE A 7 -6.01 -0.52 -7.65
CA ILE A 7 -4.80 -0.07 -6.97
C ILE A 7 -3.55 -0.40 -7.79
N LYS A 8 -3.45 -1.65 -8.26
CA LYS A 8 -2.31 -2.09 -9.05
C LYS A 8 -2.19 -1.31 -10.36
N ALA A 9 -3.31 -1.08 -11.05
CA ALA A 9 -3.33 -0.26 -12.25
C ALA A 9 -2.86 1.17 -11.97
N ALA A 10 -3.36 1.79 -10.89
CA ALA A 10 -2.95 3.13 -10.49
C ALA A 10 -1.45 3.21 -10.14
N GLN A 11 -0.93 2.22 -9.42
CA GLN A 11 0.51 2.12 -9.12
C GLN A 11 1.36 1.96 -10.38
N ASP A 12 0.95 1.08 -11.30
CA ASP A 12 1.68 0.81 -12.54
C ASP A 12 1.70 2.03 -13.48
N SER A 13 0.63 2.82 -13.50
CA SER A 13 0.55 4.05 -14.29
C SER A 13 1.04 5.30 -13.54
N LYS A 14 1.54 5.16 -12.31
CA LYS A 14 1.89 6.26 -11.41
C LYS A 14 0.76 7.30 -11.23
N ASP A 15 -0.50 6.83 -11.25
CA ASP A 15 -1.70 7.62 -11.07
C ASP A 15 -2.02 7.79 -9.58
N ILE A 16 -1.45 8.84 -8.99
CA ILE A 16 -1.61 9.16 -7.57
C ILE A 16 -3.08 9.43 -7.24
N ASP A 17 -3.80 10.16 -8.09
CA ASP A 17 -5.20 10.51 -7.82
C ASP A 17 -6.10 9.28 -7.92
N GLY A 18 -5.84 8.38 -8.88
CA GLY A 18 -6.49 7.07 -8.97
C GLY A 18 -6.27 6.20 -7.73
N TYR A 19 -5.05 6.18 -7.19
CA TYR A 19 -4.76 5.49 -5.93
C TYR A 19 -5.49 6.13 -4.74
N LEU A 20 -5.44 7.46 -4.61
CA LEU A 20 -6.10 8.19 -3.52
C LEU A 20 -7.64 8.07 -3.56
N ALA A 21 -8.22 7.89 -4.75
CA ALA A 21 -9.65 7.62 -4.91
C ALA A 21 -10.06 6.25 -4.36
N CYS A 22 -9.12 5.30 -4.27
CA CYS A 22 -9.33 3.98 -3.66
C CYS A 22 -9.30 4.01 -2.12
N LEU A 23 -8.84 5.11 -1.51
CA LEU A 23 -8.80 5.28 -0.06
C LEU A 23 -10.07 6.00 0.43
N HIS A 24 -10.63 5.54 1.54
CA HIS A 24 -11.73 6.20 2.25
C HIS A 24 -11.30 7.58 2.74
N GLU A 25 -12.25 8.49 3.03
CA GLU A 25 -11.90 9.82 3.59
C GLU A 25 -11.22 9.71 4.96
N ASP A 26 -11.80 8.89 5.85
CA ASP A 26 -11.25 8.53 7.16
C ASP A 26 -10.12 7.47 7.10
N PHE A 27 -9.36 7.41 6.01
CA PHE A 27 -8.29 6.43 5.90
C PHE A 27 -7.21 6.61 6.98
N VAL A 28 -6.77 5.48 7.54
CA VAL A 28 -5.69 5.42 8.52
C VAL A 28 -4.62 4.40 8.11
N PHE A 29 -3.37 4.84 8.02
CA PHE A 29 -2.22 3.94 7.93
C PHE A 29 -1.62 3.73 9.32
N VAL A 30 -1.43 2.47 9.71
CA VAL A 30 -0.89 2.08 11.01
C VAL A 30 0.57 1.75 10.89
N ARG A 31 1.41 2.52 11.59
CA ARG A 31 2.85 2.25 11.66
C ARG A 31 3.17 1.54 12.96
N HIS A 32 3.13 0.20 12.93
CA HIS A 32 3.40 -0.65 14.10
C HIS A 32 4.76 -0.38 14.76
N GLN A 33 5.80 -0.08 13.97
CA GLN A 33 7.14 0.22 14.47
C GLN A 33 7.16 1.38 15.48
N SER A 34 6.34 2.41 15.26
CA SER A 34 6.27 3.60 16.11
C SER A 34 4.98 3.69 16.94
N GLY A 35 4.02 2.79 16.73
CA GLY A 35 2.70 2.84 17.37
C GLY A 35 1.86 4.04 16.93
N THR A 36 2.14 4.63 15.76
CA THR A 36 1.47 5.85 15.29
C THR A 36 0.47 5.55 14.18
N GLU A 37 -0.61 6.32 14.15
CA GLU A 37 -1.59 6.34 13.06
C GLU A 37 -1.37 7.56 12.17
N VAL A 38 -1.44 7.37 10.86
CA VAL A 38 -1.21 8.40 9.85
C VAL A 38 -2.49 8.58 9.05
N SER A 39 -3.02 9.81 9.04
CA SER A 39 -4.24 10.15 8.31
C SER A 39 -4.04 10.10 6.79
N LYS A 40 -5.12 10.12 6.01
CA LYS A 40 -5.04 10.25 4.54
C LYS A 40 -4.24 11.45 4.06
N SER A 41 -4.43 12.63 4.67
CA SER A 41 -3.73 13.85 4.28
C SER A 41 -2.23 13.74 4.53
N ASP A 42 -1.85 13.12 5.64
CA ASP A 42 -0.44 12.95 6.01
C ASP A 42 0.21 11.78 5.27
N TRP A 43 -0.59 10.80 4.84
CA TRP A 43 -0.14 9.67 4.02
C TRP A 43 0.12 10.07 2.56
N LYS A 44 -0.68 11.01 2.01
CA LYS A 44 -0.59 11.44 0.61
C LYS A 44 0.83 11.83 0.18
N PRO A 45 1.59 12.68 0.91
CA PRO A 45 2.98 13.00 0.57
C PRO A 45 3.88 11.77 0.52
N THR A 46 3.74 10.85 1.49
CA THR A 46 4.56 9.63 1.56
C THR A 46 4.30 8.72 0.36
N VAL A 47 3.04 8.39 0.07
CA VAL A 47 2.73 7.51 -1.06
C VAL A 47 3.06 8.14 -2.42
N THR A 48 2.93 9.47 -2.54
CA THR A 48 3.35 10.22 -3.73
C THR A 48 4.85 10.06 -3.97
N ALA A 49 5.68 10.29 -2.94
CA ALA A 49 7.12 10.12 -3.04
C ALA A 49 7.52 8.67 -3.36
N MET A 50 6.85 7.69 -2.75
CA MET A 50 7.09 6.28 -3.03
C MET A 50 6.77 5.91 -4.48
N MET A 51 5.64 6.36 -5.01
CA MET A 51 5.17 6.04 -6.37
C MET A 51 6.02 6.72 -7.46
N GLN A 52 6.60 7.89 -7.16
CA GLN A 52 7.45 8.64 -8.07
C GLN A 52 8.94 8.24 -7.99
N SER A 53 9.33 7.47 -6.98
CA SER A 53 10.72 7.06 -6.79
C SER A 53 11.13 6.02 -7.83
N GLU A 54 12.19 6.31 -8.58
CA GLU A 54 12.87 5.33 -9.44
C GLU A 54 13.80 4.40 -8.65
N ALA A 55 14.13 4.77 -7.41
CA ALA A 55 15.07 4.03 -6.56
C ALA A 55 14.38 3.01 -5.64
N LEU A 56 13.05 3.07 -5.52
CA LEU A 56 12.25 2.06 -4.81
C LEU A 56 11.74 1.04 -5.81
N GLY A 57 12.23 -0.19 -5.70
CA GLY A 57 11.76 -1.31 -6.51
C GLY A 57 10.56 -2.01 -5.87
N PHE A 58 9.54 -2.32 -6.66
CA PHE A 58 8.45 -3.21 -6.27
C PHE A 58 8.42 -4.40 -7.22
N SER A 59 8.38 -5.62 -6.69
CA SER A 59 8.31 -6.82 -7.51
C SER A 59 7.40 -7.89 -6.92
N ASN A 60 6.87 -8.74 -7.80
CA ASN A 60 6.02 -9.88 -7.47
C ASN A 60 4.87 -9.52 -6.49
N GLN A 61 4.31 -8.31 -6.65
CA GLN A 61 3.11 -7.86 -5.95
C GLN A 61 1.92 -8.69 -6.42
N ARG A 62 1.21 -9.28 -5.47
CA ARG A 62 0.05 -10.12 -5.73
C ARG A 62 -0.97 -9.98 -4.61
N CYS A 63 -2.24 -10.08 -4.99
CA CYS A 63 -3.34 -10.28 -4.05
C CYS A 63 -3.35 -11.75 -3.61
N LEU A 64 -3.39 -11.97 -2.30
CA LEU A 64 -3.54 -13.29 -1.70
C LEU A 64 -5.00 -13.60 -1.39
N TYR A 65 -5.76 -12.59 -0.97
CA TYR A 65 -7.18 -12.69 -0.63
C TYR A 65 -7.84 -11.32 -0.77
N GLU A 66 -9.08 -11.30 -1.26
CA GLU A 66 -9.90 -10.08 -1.35
C GLU A 66 -11.37 -10.43 -1.19
N ASN A 67 -12.07 -9.70 -0.32
CA ASN A 67 -13.53 -9.65 -0.22
C ASN A 67 -13.98 -8.20 0.05
N ASP A 68 -15.23 -7.98 0.43
CA ASP A 68 -15.79 -6.64 0.64
C ASP A 68 -15.31 -5.94 1.94
N GLU A 69 -14.62 -6.65 2.82
CA GLU A 69 -14.18 -6.18 4.15
C GLU A 69 -12.65 -6.17 4.32
N ILE A 70 -11.92 -7.04 3.62
CA ILE A 70 -10.48 -7.22 3.78
C ILE A 70 -9.80 -7.61 2.46
N MET A 71 -8.61 -7.05 2.25
CA MET A 71 -7.72 -7.43 1.16
C MET A 71 -6.30 -7.60 1.67
N VAL A 72 -5.71 -8.75 1.40
CA VAL A 72 -4.35 -9.12 1.81
C VAL A 72 -3.47 -9.21 0.58
N GLU A 73 -2.39 -8.43 0.57
CA GLU A 73 -1.40 -8.40 -0.50
C GLU A 73 -0.04 -8.82 0.02
N HIS A 74 0.79 -9.33 -0.89
CA HIS A 74 2.19 -9.60 -0.63
C HIS A 74 3.04 -9.05 -1.79
N SER A 75 4.14 -8.39 -1.46
CA SER A 75 5.11 -7.88 -2.43
C SER A 75 6.54 -7.98 -1.91
N PHE A 76 7.51 -7.78 -2.80
CA PHE A 76 8.90 -7.55 -2.41
C PHE A 76 9.26 -6.10 -2.74
N MET A 77 9.86 -5.43 -1.77
CA MET A 77 10.36 -4.07 -1.89
C MET A 77 11.88 -4.08 -1.87
N THR A 78 12.51 -3.33 -2.76
CA THR A 78 13.97 -3.10 -2.78
C THR A 78 14.24 -1.62 -2.57
N PHE A 79 15.10 -1.31 -1.61
CA PHE A 79 15.39 0.05 -1.18
C PHE A 79 16.66 0.59 -1.83
N PRO A 80 16.86 1.93 -1.84
CA PRO A 80 18.04 2.55 -2.47
C PRO A 80 19.38 2.12 -1.85
N ASP A 81 19.37 1.65 -0.60
CA ASP A 81 20.55 1.12 0.09
C ASP A 81 20.90 -0.33 -0.30
N GLY A 82 20.15 -0.92 -1.23
CA GLY A 82 20.31 -2.28 -1.72
C GLY A 82 19.64 -3.35 -0.86
N THR A 83 19.04 -2.97 0.29
CA THR A 83 18.29 -3.92 1.12
C THR A 83 16.96 -4.27 0.46
N SER A 84 16.41 -5.43 0.82
CA SER A 84 15.11 -5.88 0.33
C SER A 84 14.26 -6.47 1.45
N GLU A 85 12.95 -6.29 1.34
CA GLU A 85 11.97 -6.77 2.30
C GLU A 85 10.80 -7.45 1.59
N ALA A 86 10.32 -8.57 2.14
CA ALA A 86 9.01 -9.12 1.82
C ALA A 86 7.97 -8.43 2.70
N VAL A 87 6.98 -7.81 2.06
CA VAL A 87 5.98 -7.00 2.75
C VAL A 87 4.60 -7.62 2.57
N LEU A 88 3.96 -7.93 3.70
CA LEU A 88 2.53 -8.21 3.78
C LEU A 88 1.79 -6.91 4.06
N VAL A 89 0.75 -6.65 3.29
CA VAL A 89 -0.16 -5.51 3.46
C VAL A 89 -1.54 -6.05 3.73
N VAL A 90 -2.14 -5.64 4.84
CA VAL A 90 -3.54 -5.92 5.18
C VAL A 90 -4.32 -4.62 5.04
N ASN A 91 -5.29 -4.62 4.15
CA ASN A 91 -6.18 -3.50 3.91
C ASN A 91 -7.56 -3.86 4.44
N HIS A 92 -8.10 -3.07 5.36
CA HIS A 92 -9.53 -3.13 5.70
C HIS A 92 -10.31 -2.27 4.72
N ILE A 93 -11.48 -2.75 4.33
CA ILE A 93 -12.34 -2.15 3.31
C ILE A 93 -13.65 -1.70 3.96
N LYS A 94 -14.08 -0.50 3.59
CA LYS A 94 -15.37 0.07 3.94
C LYS A 94 -15.90 0.83 2.73
N ASP A 95 -17.16 0.60 2.36
CA ASP A 95 -17.81 1.24 1.22
C ASP A 95 -17.02 1.09 -0.09
N GLY A 96 -16.38 -0.07 -0.28
CA GLY A 96 -15.56 -0.39 -1.45
C GLY A 96 -14.23 0.36 -1.54
N LYS A 97 -13.80 1.02 -0.45
CA LYS A 97 -12.53 1.76 -0.33
C LYS A 97 -11.72 1.29 0.86
N ILE A 98 -10.41 1.49 0.82
CA ILE A 98 -9.54 1.14 1.95
C ILE A 98 -9.73 2.15 3.08
N ILE A 99 -10.14 1.68 4.26
CA ILE A 99 -10.29 2.49 5.48
C ILE A 99 -9.06 2.39 6.38
N ARG A 100 -8.36 1.25 6.38
CA ARG A 100 -7.19 1.04 7.24
C ARG A 100 -6.15 0.17 6.56
N VAL A 101 -4.87 0.50 6.75
CA VAL A 101 -3.74 -0.29 6.24
C VAL A 101 -2.79 -0.62 7.37
N GLU A 102 -2.38 -1.87 7.41
CA GLU A 102 -1.34 -2.39 8.30
C GLU A 102 -0.31 -3.16 7.49
N THR A 103 0.95 -3.06 7.87
CA THR A 103 2.04 -3.77 7.17
C THR A 103 2.91 -4.57 8.13
N GLY A 104 3.40 -5.69 7.61
CA GLY A 104 4.48 -6.47 8.23
C GLY A 104 5.58 -6.69 7.20
N ALA A 105 6.83 -6.37 7.56
CA ALA A 105 7.98 -6.51 6.68
C ALA A 105 8.96 -7.55 7.25
N THR A 106 9.50 -8.39 6.38
CA THR A 106 10.54 -9.37 6.70
C THR A 106 11.76 -9.10 5.81
N PRO A 107 12.94 -8.81 6.39
CA PRO A 107 14.16 -8.64 5.61
C PRO A 107 14.50 -9.90 4.79
N ILE A 108 14.92 -9.70 3.53
CA ILE A 108 15.37 -10.75 2.62
C ILE A 108 16.90 -10.73 2.55
N LYS A 109 17.51 -11.92 2.60
CA LYS A 109 18.95 -12.15 2.46
C LYS A 109 19.30 -12.69 1.08
#